data_AF-A9G8D8-F1
#
_entry.id   AF-A9G8D8-F1
#
_cell.length_a   1.000
_cell.length_b   1.000
_cell.length_c   1.000
_cell.angle_alpha   90.00
_cell.angle_beta   90.00
_cell.angle_gamma   90.00
#
_symmetry.space_group_name_H-M   'P 1'
#
loop_
_entity.id
_entity.type
_entity.pdbx_description
1 polymer ?
#
loop_
_entity_poly.entity_id
_entity_poly.type
_entity_poly.pdbx_seq_one_letter_code
_entity_poly.pdbx_strand_id
1 'polypeptide(L)'
;MREPRARREAPPPRKTLEDLRPLLVGPEQHRIQRIEERLDKSMVEMVAGALPEAVIESRKRGEALSWALEPLLTSAMQERVRRDPGSFADAISPAMGPAIRKAVRCALRAMIQRLNEAAALGLSWRSMRWRVEARRTGRPFAEVVLLRSMVYRTEQLFLVHRGTGLVLEHLSADEIPYRDPDQVTAMLTAIDAFAHDAFRTDARLERFRVGDLTGWVEHGPSALLVSIVRGVAPPAYGLVLSETLERVHLAYGGELAGFRGDRTPFSGARELLSRCLQQQRQPIPRRARAVPIAAALLAAAVAAALAFSVRASREDQRRVDGWSEALRREPGLLVTAAERRGGQVVFTGLRDPLAADPRAVLERGGPVHQEVVLRFEPFYSLHPQIVERRAARALAPPPGVTLALRGGAVVASGVAPQRWIERARWSAAVLPGVSGFDGERLTAQESIDRARAAARSLEAMELFFRRGAARLSGEQAARLDEVAAAAERLIARAREAHMTAEIRDIGYADPVGSEASNRALSQARAEHVAAELVARGIPADLLRASGGGTRREVVPPSCAGGAARAECLAGADERRARSVIFLVDLHAESKD
;
A
#
# COMPACT_ATOMS: atom_id res chain seq x y z
N MET A 1 86.16 -8.54 -155.22
CA MET A 1 85.45 -7.56 -156.06
C MET A 1 84.21 -7.13 -155.29
N ARG A 2 84.01 -5.81 -155.15
CA ARG A 2 82.80 -5.14 -154.63
C ARG A 2 82.47 -5.30 -153.14
N GLU A 3 82.85 -4.27 -152.38
CA GLU A 3 81.93 -3.56 -151.48
C GLU A 3 80.54 -3.38 -152.13
N PRO A 4 79.44 -3.35 -151.36
CA PRO A 4 78.97 -2.04 -150.95
C PRO A 4 78.33 -1.94 -149.55
N ARG A 5 78.23 -0.66 -149.17
CA ARG A 5 77.86 -0.04 -147.91
C ARG A 5 76.38 -0.11 -147.52
N ALA A 6 76.20 -0.08 -146.19
CA ALA A 6 75.29 0.75 -145.37
C ALA A 6 73.76 0.50 -145.38
N ARG A 7 73.21 0.36 -144.15
CA ARG A 7 72.27 1.30 -143.53
C ARG A 7 72.36 1.23 -142.00
N ARG A 8 72.23 2.39 -141.34
CA ARG A 8 72.18 2.58 -139.88
C ARG A 8 70.74 2.46 -139.37
N GLU A 9 70.55 1.79 -138.24
CA GLU A 9 69.37 1.90 -137.35
C GLU A 9 69.82 2.00 -135.89
N ALA A 10 68.94 2.58 -135.06
CA ALA A 10 69.15 3.13 -133.70
C ALA A 10 69.57 2.09 -132.62
N PRO A 11 70.22 2.51 -131.51
CA PRO A 11 70.82 1.58 -130.55
C PRO A 11 69.78 0.93 -129.61
N PRO A 12 69.96 -0.35 -129.24
CA PRO A 12 69.10 -1.03 -128.26
C PRO A 12 69.49 -0.68 -126.80
N PRO A 13 68.55 -0.81 -125.85
CA PRO A 13 68.75 -0.42 -124.45
C PRO A 13 69.73 -1.36 -123.74
N ARG A 14 70.57 -0.79 -122.88
CA ARG A 14 71.55 -1.52 -122.05
C ARG A 14 70.81 -2.39 -121.04
N LYS A 15 70.81 -3.70 -121.25
CA LYS A 15 70.42 -4.69 -120.23
C LYS A 15 71.51 -4.73 -119.16
N THR A 16 71.15 -4.35 -117.94
CA THR A 16 72.00 -4.39 -116.75
C THR A 16 71.92 -5.75 -116.08
N LEU A 17 72.98 -6.11 -115.35
CA LEU A 17 73.17 -7.36 -114.59
C LEU A 17 71.97 -7.78 -113.70
N GLU A 18 71.09 -6.85 -113.34
CA GLU A 18 69.91 -7.10 -112.51
C GLU A 18 68.87 -8.00 -113.19
N ASP A 19 68.71 -7.91 -114.51
CA ASP A 19 67.73 -8.71 -115.27
C ASP A 19 68.12 -10.21 -115.35
N LEU A 20 69.39 -10.53 -115.12
CA LEU A 20 69.93 -11.91 -115.17
C LEU A 20 69.98 -12.59 -113.79
N ARG A 21 69.87 -11.81 -112.70
CA ARG A 21 69.97 -12.31 -111.31
C ARG A 21 68.89 -13.34 -110.92
N PRO A 22 67.61 -13.21 -111.35
CA PRO A 22 66.56 -14.18 -110.95
C PRO A 22 66.77 -15.57 -111.54
N LEU A 23 67.33 -15.66 -112.76
CA LEU A 23 67.56 -16.91 -113.47
C LEU A 23 68.80 -17.68 -112.99
N LEU A 24 69.79 -16.97 -112.41
CA LEU A 24 71.02 -17.58 -111.89
C LEU A 24 70.95 -17.95 -110.40
N VAL A 25 70.19 -17.22 -109.58
CA VAL A 25 70.23 -17.35 -108.10
C VAL A 25 68.88 -17.68 -107.46
N GLY A 26 67.79 -17.73 -108.24
CA GLY A 26 66.44 -18.05 -107.74
C GLY A 26 66.31 -19.37 -106.96
N PRO A 27 66.97 -20.48 -107.37
CA PRO A 27 66.90 -21.76 -106.64
C PRO A 27 67.54 -21.70 -105.23
N GLU A 28 68.65 -20.95 -105.09
CA GLU A 28 69.38 -20.76 -103.83
C GLU A 28 68.58 -19.91 -102.84
N GLN A 29 67.93 -18.83 -103.32
CA GLN A 29 67.12 -17.94 -102.46
C GLN A 29 65.91 -18.66 -101.85
N HIS A 30 65.20 -19.49 -102.61
CA HIS A 30 64.08 -20.29 -102.10
C HIS A 30 64.52 -21.39 -101.12
N ARG A 31 65.79 -21.80 -101.16
CA ARG A 31 66.36 -22.77 -100.22
C ARG A 31 66.72 -22.09 -98.89
N ILE A 32 67.27 -20.88 -98.94
CA ILE A 32 67.55 -20.05 -97.75
C ILE A 32 66.25 -19.72 -97.01
N GLN A 33 65.22 -19.28 -97.73
CA GLN A 33 63.93 -18.90 -97.12
C GLN A 33 63.23 -20.09 -96.43
N ARG A 34 63.31 -21.30 -97.01
CA ARG A 34 62.81 -22.53 -96.38
C ARG A 34 63.62 -22.96 -95.16
N ILE A 35 64.90 -22.64 -95.11
CA ILE A 35 65.75 -22.90 -93.94
C ILE A 35 65.41 -21.91 -92.82
N GLU A 36 65.21 -20.63 -93.14
CA GLU A 36 64.78 -19.59 -92.17
C GLU A 36 63.42 -19.94 -91.53
N GLU A 37 62.42 -20.31 -92.32
CA GLU A 37 61.10 -20.71 -91.79
C GLU A 37 61.14 -21.96 -90.90
N ARG A 38 62.03 -22.91 -91.18
CA ARG A 38 62.25 -24.09 -90.31
C ARG A 38 63.00 -23.72 -89.04
N LEU A 39 63.93 -22.77 -89.11
CA LEU A 39 64.68 -22.29 -87.95
C LEU A 39 63.74 -21.57 -86.97
N ASP A 40 62.86 -20.69 -87.44
CA ASP A 40 61.93 -19.94 -86.57
C ASP A 40 60.96 -20.86 -85.81
N LYS A 41 60.35 -21.84 -86.49
CA LYS A 41 59.49 -22.84 -85.82
C LYS A 41 60.27 -23.70 -84.83
N SER A 42 61.46 -24.15 -85.20
CA SER A 42 62.31 -24.97 -84.35
C SER A 42 62.84 -24.21 -83.14
N MET A 43 63.03 -22.90 -83.25
CA MET A 43 63.55 -22.05 -82.19
C MET A 43 62.48 -21.77 -81.13
N VAL A 44 61.21 -21.63 -81.49
CA VAL A 44 60.10 -21.55 -80.52
C VAL A 44 59.97 -22.84 -79.71
N GLU A 45 60.05 -24.01 -80.37
CA GLU A 45 60.00 -25.31 -79.67
C GLU A 45 61.26 -25.55 -78.81
N MET A 46 62.45 -25.17 -79.29
CA MET A 46 63.68 -25.24 -78.49
C MET A 46 63.62 -24.31 -77.27
N VAL A 47 63.12 -23.08 -77.42
CA VAL A 47 62.97 -22.15 -76.30
C VAL A 47 61.91 -22.67 -75.34
N ALA A 48 60.78 -23.20 -75.81
CA ALA A 48 59.75 -23.78 -74.94
C ALA A 48 60.24 -25.01 -74.15
N GLY A 49 61.12 -25.82 -74.73
CA GLY A 49 61.77 -26.96 -74.06
C GLY A 49 62.91 -26.54 -73.12
N ALA A 50 63.70 -25.53 -73.51
CA ALA A 50 64.87 -25.08 -72.75
C ALA A 50 64.53 -24.12 -71.61
N LEU A 51 63.46 -23.32 -71.71
CA LEU A 51 63.09 -22.33 -70.70
C LEU A 51 62.79 -22.96 -69.32
N PRO A 52 62.04 -24.08 -69.20
CA PRO A 52 61.81 -24.73 -67.92
C PRO A 52 63.11 -25.24 -67.28
N GLU A 53 63.98 -25.88 -68.08
CA GLU A 53 65.29 -26.36 -67.59
C GLU A 53 66.21 -25.19 -67.21
N ALA A 54 66.23 -24.11 -67.99
CA ALA A 54 66.99 -22.90 -67.70
C ALA A 54 66.52 -22.22 -66.41
N VAL A 55 65.21 -22.18 -66.14
CA VAL A 55 64.66 -21.62 -64.89
C VAL A 55 65.03 -22.50 -63.68
N ILE A 56 64.95 -23.82 -63.82
CA ILE A 56 65.34 -24.76 -62.75
C ILE A 56 66.85 -24.67 -62.46
N GLU A 57 67.68 -24.62 -63.50
CA GLU A 57 69.13 -24.55 -63.36
C GLU A 57 69.59 -23.17 -62.86
N SER A 58 68.91 -22.10 -63.26
CA SER A 58 69.13 -20.76 -62.72
C SER A 58 68.81 -20.68 -61.23
N ARG A 59 67.72 -21.33 -60.78
CA ARG A 59 67.37 -21.43 -59.35
C ARG A 59 68.44 -22.16 -58.53
N LYS A 60 69.11 -23.17 -59.09
CA LYS A 60 70.22 -23.87 -58.40
C LYS A 60 71.47 -22.99 -58.26
N ARG A 61 71.68 -22.05 -59.19
CA ARG A 61 72.83 -21.14 -59.22
C ARG A 61 72.65 -19.89 -58.34
N GLY A 62 71.50 -19.74 -57.68
CA GLY A 62 71.24 -18.69 -56.69
C GLY A 62 69.92 -17.94 -56.94
N GLU A 63 69.73 -16.83 -56.22
CA GLU A 63 68.48 -16.05 -56.26
C GLU A 63 68.44 -14.97 -57.35
N ALA A 64 69.45 -14.88 -58.23
CA ALA A 64 69.56 -13.81 -59.23
C ALA A 64 68.32 -13.72 -60.15
N LEU A 65 67.76 -14.86 -60.57
CA LEU A 65 66.52 -14.90 -61.35
C LEU A 65 65.30 -14.51 -60.51
N SER A 66 65.30 -14.87 -59.22
CA SER A 66 64.26 -14.46 -58.28
C SER A 66 64.25 -12.94 -58.13
N TRP A 67 65.41 -12.31 -57.92
CA TRP A 67 65.54 -10.84 -57.84
C TRP A 67 65.21 -10.12 -59.15
N ALA A 68 65.52 -10.72 -60.30
CA ALA A 68 65.16 -10.13 -61.60
C ALA A 68 63.64 -10.19 -61.87
N LEU A 69 62.96 -11.25 -61.41
CA LEU A 69 61.53 -11.45 -61.60
C LEU A 69 60.68 -10.84 -60.47
N GLU A 70 61.23 -10.60 -59.29
CA GLU A 70 60.51 -10.08 -58.12
C GLU A 70 59.79 -8.75 -58.41
N PRO A 71 60.40 -7.73 -59.08
CA PRO A 71 59.69 -6.49 -59.37
C PRO A 71 58.52 -6.71 -60.33
N LEU A 72 58.67 -7.63 -61.29
CA LEU A 72 57.65 -7.96 -62.28
C LEU A 72 56.49 -8.74 -61.65
N LEU A 73 56.79 -9.75 -60.82
CA LEU A 73 55.79 -10.52 -60.10
C LEU A 73 55.06 -9.67 -59.06
N THR A 74 55.78 -8.80 -58.35
CA THR A 74 55.20 -7.87 -57.36
C THR A 74 54.29 -6.86 -58.05
N SER A 75 54.72 -6.27 -59.16
CA SER A 75 53.89 -5.33 -59.93
C SER A 75 52.68 -6.03 -60.54
N ALA A 76 52.85 -7.25 -61.07
CA ALA A 76 51.76 -8.04 -61.62
C ALA A 76 50.75 -8.46 -60.53
N MET A 77 51.22 -8.84 -59.34
CA MET A 77 50.34 -9.12 -58.20
C MET A 77 49.60 -7.86 -57.74
N GLN A 78 50.28 -6.72 -57.61
CA GLN A 78 49.64 -5.46 -57.21
C GLN A 78 48.58 -5.01 -58.22
N GLU A 79 48.87 -5.11 -59.52
CA GLU A 79 47.90 -4.81 -60.59
C GLU A 79 46.72 -5.79 -60.57
N ARG A 80 46.97 -7.08 -60.30
CA ARG A 80 45.92 -8.10 -60.21
C ARG A 80 45.02 -7.91 -58.99
N VAL A 81 45.60 -7.55 -57.84
CA VAL A 81 44.84 -7.20 -56.62
C VAL A 81 43.99 -5.95 -56.83
N ARG A 82 44.48 -4.96 -57.62
CA ARG A 82 43.70 -3.77 -57.97
C ARG A 82 42.56 -4.06 -58.95
N ARG A 83 42.79 -4.91 -59.95
CA ARG A 83 41.78 -5.21 -60.99
C ARG A 83 40.73 -6.22 -60.56
N ASP A 84 41.10 -7.21 -59.75
CA ASP A 84 40.19 -8.26 -59.28
C ASP A 84 40.43 -8.60 -57.79
N PRO A 85 39.91 -7.76 -56.88
CA PRO A 85 40.01 -8.01 -55.44
C PRO A 85 39.28 -9.29 -55.01
N GLY A 86 38.26 -9.72 -55.76
CA GLY A 86 37.41 -10.87 -55.42
C GLY A 86 38.16 -12.20 -55.53
N SER A 87 38.82 -12.45 -56.66
CA SER A 87 39.64 -13.66 -56.84
C SER A 87 40.78 -13.77 -55.82
N PHE A 88 41.40 -12.64 -55.46
CA PHE A 88 42.42 -12.60 -54.43
C PHE A 88 41.84 -12.86 -53.02
N ALA A 89 40.68 -12.29 -52.71
CA ALA A 89 39.98 -12.56 -51.45
C ALA A 89 39.58 -14.05 -51.34
N ASP A 90 39.09 -14.67 -52.41
CA ASP A 90 38.72 -16.08 -52.45
C ASP A 90 39.93 -17.01 -52.27
N ALA A 91 41.10 -16.64 -52.79
CA ALA A 91 42.33 -17.39 -52.61
C ALA A 91 42.85 -17.37 -51.15
N ILE A 92 42.69 -16.26 -50.44
CA ILE A 92 43.17 -16.10 -49.05
C ILE A 92 42.07 -16.48 -48.03
N SER A 93 40.79 -16.44 -48.41
CA SER A 93 39.65 -16.75 -47.54
C SER A 93 39.76 -18.10 -46.78
N PRO A 94 40.25 -19.21 -47.38
CA PRO A 94 40.47 -20.46 -46.64
C PRO A 94 41.51 -20.35 -45.50
N ALA A 95 42.51 -19.48 -45.66
CA ALA A 95 43.53 -19.22 -44.64
C ALA A 95 43.10 -18.13 -43.64
N MET A 96 42.40 -17.10 -44.09
CA MET A 96 41.89 -16.00 -43.26
C MET A 96 40.64 -16.38 -42.47
N GLY A 97 39.75 -17.19 -43.03
CA GLY A 97 38.47 -17.57 -42.43
C GLY A 97 38.59 -18.20 -41.04
N PRO A 98 39.52 -19.16 -40.81
CA PRO A 98 39.84 -19.65 -39.46
C PRO A 98 40.35 -18.55 -38.52
N ALA A 99 41.22 -17.65 -38.99
CA ALA A 99 41.78 -16.55 -38.19
C ALA A 99 40.72 -15.51 -37.79
N ILE A 100 39.85 -15.11 -38.72
CA ILE A 100 38.72 -14.19 -38.45
C ILE A 100 37.73 -14.84 -37.48
N ARG A 101 37.34 -16.11 -37.70
CA ARG A 101 36.45 -16.84 -36.79
C ARG A 101 37.06 -17.01 -35.40
N LYS A 102 38.39 -17.11 -35.29
CA LYS A 102 39.10 -17.14 -34.00
C LYS A 102 39.06 -15.76 -33.33
N ALA A 103 39.38 -14.69 -34.05
CA ALA A 103 39.33 -13.31 -33.55
C ALA A 103 37.93 -12.92 -33.05
N VAL A 104 36.87 -13.25 -33.81
CA VAL A 104 35.47 -12.98 -33.43
C VAL A 104 35.05 -13.78 -32.20
N ARG A 105 35.42 -15.08 -32.11
CA ARG A 105 35.15 -15.89 -30.91
C ARG A 105 35.88 -15.36 -29.67
N CYS A 106 37.12 -14.90 -29.82
CA CYS A 106 37.86 -14.26 -28.74
C CYS A 106 37.22 -12.94 -28.29
N ALA A 107 36.78 -12.10 -29.24
CA ALA A 107 36.07 -10.85 -28.95
C ALA A 107 34.73 -11.10 -28.23
N LEU A 108 33.93 -12.07 -28.70
CA LEU A 108 32.65 -12.43 -28.09
C LEU A 108 32.82 -12.98 -26.66
N ARG A 109 33.77 -13.91 -26.43
CA ARG A 109 34.04 -14.43 -25.09
C ARG A 109 34.49 -13.31 -24.14
N ALA A 110 35.35 -12.40 -24.62
CA ALA A 110 35.78 -11.26 -23.83
C ALA A 110 34.62 -10.31 -23.48
N MET A 111 33.67 -10.11 -24.39
CA MET A 111 32.47 -9.30 -24.15
C MET A 111 31.54 -9.94 -23.11
N ILE A 112 31.30 -11.26 -23.21
CA ILE A 112 30.45 -12.00 -22.26
C ILE A 112 31.04 -11.95 -20.85
N GLN A 113 32.36 -12.11 -20.72
CA GLN A 113 33.06 -12.01 -19.44
C GLN A 113 32.84 -10.62 -18.78
N ARG A 114 32.92 -9.53 -19.57
CA ARG A 114 32.67 -8.16 -19.09
C ARG A 114 31.24 -7.93 -18.63
N LEU A 115 30.25 -8.53 -19.31
CA LEU A 115 28.84 -8.42 -18.91
C LEU A 115 28.60 -9.12 -17.58
N ASN A 116 29.21 -10.29 -17.37
CA ASN A 116 29.08 -11.03 -16.12
C ASN A 116 29.73 -10.28 -14.93
N GLU A 117 30.90 -9.68 -15.13
CA GLU A 117 31.57 -8.88 -14.10
C GLU A 117 30.81 -7.56 -13.78
N ALA A 118 30.25 -6.90 -14.79
CA ALA A 118 29.41 -5.71 -14.59
C ALA A 118 28.07 -6.05 -13.90
N ALA A 119 27.49 -7.22 -14.20
CA ALA A 119 26.25 -7.70 -13.58
C ALA A 119 26.43 -8.04 -12.09
N ALA A 120 27.60 -8.55 -11.69
CA ALA A 120 27.92 -8.85 -10.29
C ALA A 120 27.90 -7.62 -9.35
N LEU A 121 27.85 -6.39 -9.90
CA LEU A 121 27.73 -5.15 -9.13
C LEU A 121 26.28 -4.67 -8.93
N GLY A 122 25.28 -5.45 -9.39
CA GLY A 122 23.87 -5.17 -9.18
C GLY A 122 23.53 -5.12 -7.69
N LEU A 123 23.11 -3.93 -7.22
CA LEU A 123 22.65 -3.58 -5.85
C LEU A 123 23.72 -3.25 -4.78
N SER A 124 24.98 -3.00 -5.16
CA SER A 124 25.93 -2.37 -4.23
C SER A 124 25.66 -0.87 -4.10
N TRP A 125 25.73 -0.28 -2.89
CA TRP A 125 25.58 1.17 -2.66
C TRP A 125 26.53 2.03 -3.51
N ARG A 126 27.68 1.49 -3.93
CA ARG A 126 28.62 2.14 -4.86
C ARG A 126 28.03 2.29 -6.28
N SER A 127 27.26 1.31 -6.74
CA SER A 127 26.63 1.31 -8.08
C SER A 127 25.59 2.43 -8.24
N MET A 128 24.85 2.75 -7.18
CA MET A 128 23.86 3.83 -7.19
C MET A 128 24.51 5.21 -7.36
N ARG A 129 25.64 5.44 -6.67
CA ARG A 129 26.42 6.68 -6.81
C ARG A 129 26.96 6.87 -8.24
N TRP A 130 27.49 5.81 -8.85
CA TRP A 130 27.97 5.84 -10.23
C TRP A 130 26.85 6.06 -11.26
N ARG A 131 25.62 5.62 -10.99
CA ARG A 131 24.45 5.92 -11.85
C ARG A 131 24.07 7.39 -11.82
N VAL A 132 24.12 8.02 -10.65
CA VAL A 132 23.89 9.48 -10.52
C VAL A 132 24.97 10.26 -11.26
N GLU A 133 26.23 9.81 -11.15
CA GLU A 133 27.36 10.42 -11.85
C GLU A 133 27.30 10.23 -13.37
N ALA A 134 26.91 9.04 -13.84
CA ALA A 134 26.69 8.76 -15.26
C ALA A 134 25.61 9.70 -15.85
N ARG A 135 24.52 9.94 -15.10
CA ARG A 135 23.50 10.93 -15.48
C ARG A 135 24.03 12.36 -15.51
N ARG A 136 24.88 12.75 -14.54
CA ARG A 136 25.44 14.10 -14.47
C ARG A 136 26.49 14.38 -15.56
N THR A 137 27.23 13.34 -15.96
CA THR A 137 28.34 13.45 -16.92
C THR A 137 27.95 13.07 -18.35
N GLY A 138 26.72 12.59 -18.58
CA GLY A 138 26.23 12.17 -19.89
C GLY A 138 26.90 10.91 -20.44
N ARG A 139 27.71 10.22 -19.64
CA ARG A 139 28.45 9.01 -20.04
C ARG A 139 27.62 7.75 -19.74
N PRO A 140 27.70 6.71 -20.58
CA PRO A 140 27.08 5.42 -20.29
C PRO A 140 27.52 4.88 -18.93
N PHE A 141 26.59 4.27 -18.18
CA PHE A 141 26.90 3.67 -16.87
C PHE A 141 28.04 2.65 -16.96
N ALA A 142 28.11 1.87 -18.04
CA ALA A 142 29.20 0.94 -18.29
C ALA A 142 30.57 1.65 -18.40
N GLU A 143 30.64 2.85 -18.96
CA GLU A 143 31.87 3.64 -19.07
C GLU A 143 32.34 4.13 -17.68
N VAL A 144 31.41 4.63 -16.87
CA VAL A 144 31.69 5.11 -15.50
C VAL A 144 32.15 3.98 -14.58
N VAL A 145 31.59 2.78 -14.76
CA VAL A 145 32.02 1.57 -14.05
C VAL A 145 33.40 1.14 -14.54
N LEU A 146 33.63 1.07 -15.86
CA LEU A 146 34.89 0.65 -16.47
C LEU A 146 36.08 1.52 -16.05
N LEU A 147 35.90 2.84 -16.00
CA LEU A 147 36.93 3.80 -15.57
C LEU A 147 37.35 3.63 -14.11
N ARG A 148 36.55 2.94 -13.29
CA ARG A 148 36.74 2.84 -11.84
C ARG A 148 36.89 1.41 -11.31
N SER A 149 36.71 0.39 -12.15
CA SER A 149 36.80 -1.03 -11.75
C SER A 149 38.11 -1.71 -12.15
N MET A 150 38.98 -1.06 -12.93
CA MET A 150 40.17 -1.70 -13.48
C MET A 150 41.41 -1.40 -12.62
N VAL A 151 41.95 -2.44 -11.96
CA VAL A 151 43.30 -2.44 -11.39
C VAL A 151 44.00 -3.67 -11.95
N TYR A 152 44.51 -3.57 -13.18
CA TYR A 152 45.50 -4.53 -13.65
C TYR A 152 46.88 -3.87 -13.54
N ARG A 153 47.88 -4.68 -13.20
CA ARG A 153 49.28 -4.25 -13.13
C ARG A 153 50.12 -5.26 -13.87
N THR A 154 50.90 -4.79 -14.84
CA THR A 154 51.94 -5.59 -15.47
C THR A 154 53.13 -5.70 -14.51
N GLU A 155 53.52 -6.91 -14.15
CA GLU A 155 54.61 -7.19 -13.22
C GLU A 155 55.94 -7.37 -13.95
N GLN A 156 55.96 -8.16 -15.03
CA GLN A 156 57.17 -8.53 -15.77
C GLN A 156 56.88 -8.68 -17.26
N LEU A 157 57.87 -8.39 -18.10
CA LEU A 157 57.82 -8.48 -19.56
C LEU A 157 59.10 -9.16 -20.07
N PHE A 158 58.96 -10.18 -20.92
CA PHE A 158 60.09 -10.92 -21.51
C PHE A 158 60.00 -10.90 -23.03
N LEU A 159 61.06 -10.47 -23.69
CA LEU A 159 61.24 -10.64 -25.12
C LEU A 159 62.16 -11.85 -25.34
N VAL A 160 61.66 -12.86 -26.06
CA VAL A 160 62.35 -14.14 -26.25
C VAL A 160 62.51 -14.42 -27.74
N HIS A 161 63.68 -14.91 -28.15
CA HIS A 161 63.91 -15.32 -29.53
C HIS A 161 63.27 -16.69 -29.80
N ARG A 162 62.47 -16.80 -30.86
CA ARG A 162 61.67 -18.00 -31.13
C ARG A 162 62.53 -19.21 -31.52
N GLY A 163 63.61 -19.00 -32.26
CA GLY A 163 64.44 -20.11 -32.77
C GLY A 163 65.37 -20.74 -31.73
N THR A 164 65.78 -19.97 -30.70
CA THR A 164 66.75 -20.43 -29.69
C THR A 164 66.16 -20.54 -28.29
N GLY A 165 64.99 -19.95 -28.03
CA GLY A 165 64.41 -19.90 -26.70
C GLY A 165 65.24 -19.08 -25.70
N LEU A 166 66.10 -18.17 -26.17
CA LEU A 166 66.87 -17.29 -25.29
C LEU A 166 66.14 -15.97 -25.05
N VAL A 167 66.20 -15.48 -23.81
CA VAL A 167 65.69 -14.14 -23.46
C VAL A 167 66.60 -13.09 -24.09
N LEU A 168 66.02 -12.27 -24.95
CA LEU A 168 66.68 -11.14 -25.57
C LEU A 168 66.72 -9.96 -24.60
N GLU A 169 65.59 -9.65 -23.95
CA GLU A 169 65.48 -8.55 -23.00
C GLU A 169 64.36 -8.81 -21.97
N HIS A 170 64.51 -8.29 -20.75
CA HIS A 170 63.53 -8.42 -19.67
C HIS A 170 63.29 -7.10 -18.95
N LEU A 171 62.02 -6.81 -18.63
CA LEU A 171 61.63 -5.66 -17.81
C LEU A 171 60.70 -6.05 -16.68
N SER A 172 60.95 -5.52 -15.49
CA SER A 172 60.10 -5.67 -14.31
C SER A 172 59.58 -4.32 -13.82
N ALA A 173 58.36 -4.29 -13.29
CA ALA A 173 57.85 -3.13 -12.58
C ALA A 173 58.56 -2.97 -11.22
N ASP A 174 58.86 -1.72 -10.82
CA ASP A 174 59.49 -1.41 -9.54
C ASP A 174 58.69 -2.02 -8.37
N GLU A 175 59.37 -2.60 -7.38
CA GLU A 175 58.81 -3.28 -6.17
C GLU A 175 58.51 -4.79 -6.28
N ILE A 176 58.99 -5.52 -7.30
CA ILE A 176 58.79 -6.98 -7.42
C ILE A 176 60.14 -7.71 -7.47
N PRO A 177 60.36 -8.78 -6.68
CA PRO A 177 61.60 -9.54 -6.73
C PRO A 177 61.85 -10.11 -8.13
N TYR A 178 63.06 -9.90 -8.64
CA TYR A 178 63.55 -10.41 -9.91
C TYR A 178 63.35 -11.92 -9.96
N ARG A 179 62.58 -12.40 -10.95
CA ARG A 179 62.54 -13.84 -11.29
C ARG A 179 63.55 -14.08 -12.39
N ASP A 180 64.28 -15.18 -12.26
CA ASP A 180 65.29 -15.58 -13.23
C ASP A 180 64.64 -15.79 -14.62
N PRO A 181 64.99 -14.98 -15.65
CA PRO A 181 64.40 -15.05 -16.98
C PRO A 181 64.56 -16.42 -17.65
N ASP A 182 65.64 -17.14 -17.32
CA ASP A 182 65.92 -18.44 -17.93
C ASP A 182 64.96 -19.54 -17.42
N GLN A 183 64.46 -19.43 -16.18
CA GLN A 183 63.47 -20.37 -15.63
C GLN A 183 62.09 -20.23 -16.29
N VAL A 184 61.63 -18.99 -16.51
CA VAL A 184 60.35 -18.72 -17.17
C VAL A 184 60.41 -19.17 -18.64
N THR A 185 61.54 -18.96 -19.28
CA THR A 185 61.73 -19.33 -20.69
C THR A 185 61.86 -20.84 -20.88
N ALA A 186 62.51 -21.55 -19.95
CA ALA A 186 62.52 -23.02 -19.94
C ALA A 186 61.09 -23.59 -19.82
N MET A 187 60.25 -23.03 -18.94
CA MET A 187 58.85 -23.43 -18.80
C MET A 187 58.06 -23.17 -20.09
N LEU A 188 58.20 -21.98 -20.68
CA LEU A 188 57.47 -21.61 -21.90
C LEU A 188 57.89 -22.45 -23.10
N THR A 189 59.19 -22.67 -23.28
CA THR A 189 59.73 -23.50 -24.36
C THR A 189 59.28 -24.94 -24.19
N ALA A 190 59.25 -25.47 -22.97
CA ALA A 190 58.75 -26.82 -22.69
C ALA A 190 57.24 -26.94 -22.94
N ILE A 191 56.43 -25.94 -22.55
CA ILE A 191 54.99 -25.94 -22.79
C ILE A 191 54.66 -25.79 -24.28
N ASP A 192 55.38 -24.93 -25.00
CA ASP A 192 55.18 -24.74 -26.45
C ASP A 192 55.62 -25.99 -27.23
N ALA A 193 56.75 -26.61 -26.86
CA ALA A 193 57.18 -27.90 -27.41
C ALA A 193 56.15 -29.01 -27.12
N PHE A 194 55.66 -29.10 -25.88
CA PHE A 194 54.60 -30.05 -25.52
C PHE A 194 53.30 -29.80 -26.31
N ALA A 195 52.88 -28.54 -26.44
CA ALA A 195 51.69 -28.20 -27.20
C ALA A 195 51.83 -28.57 -28.69
N HIS A 196 53.01 -28.36 -29.26
CA HIS A 196 53.32 -28.74 -30.63
C HIS A 196 53.29 -30.27 -30.83
N ASP A 197 53.94 -31.02 -29.92
CA ASP A 197 54.00 -32.49 -29.97
C ASP A 197 52.64 -33.14 -29.72
N ALA A 198 51.87 -32.63 -28.74
CA ALA A 198 50.60 -33.21 -28.33
C ALA A 198 49.47 -32.99 -29.34
N PHE A 199 49.45 -31.84 -30.02
CA PHE A 199 48.29 -31.43 -30.82
C PHE A 199 48.52 -31.43 -32.34
N ARG A 200 49.74 -31.71 -32.84
CA ARG A 200 50.07 -31.85 -34.29
C ARG A 200 49.43 -30.78 -35.21
N THR A 201 49.20 -29.58 -34.68
CA THR A 201 48.53 -28.44 -35.31
C THR A 201 49.23 -27.16 -34.84
N ASP A 202 49.05 -26.03 -35.53
CA ASP A 202 49.54 -24.67 -35.19
C ASP A 202 49.03 -24.09 -33.84
N ALA A 203 48.65 -24.95 -32.88
CA ALA A 203 48.23 -24.55 -31.55
C ALA A 203 49.44 -24.03 -30.76
N ARG A 204 49.50 -22.71 -30.58
CA ARG A 204 50.52 -22.03 -29.76
C ARG A 204 49.94 -21.54 -28.45
N LEU A 205 50.79 -21.42 -27.44
CA LEU A 205 50.38 -20.88 -26.14
C LEU A 205 50.08 -19.38 -26.27
N GLU A 206 48.83 -18.97 -26.04
CA GLU A 206 48.42 -17.54 -26.06
C GLU A 206 48.32 -16.95 -24.66
N ARG A 207 47.84 -17.73 -23.69
CA ARG A 207 47.70 -17.32 -22.29
C ARG A 207 47.89 -18.49 -21.35
N PHE A 208 48.52 -18.24 -20.22
CA PHE A 208 48.60 -19.19 -19.11
C PHE A 208 48.28 -18.49 -17.79
N ARG A 209 47.80 -19.24 -16.79
CA ARG A 209 47.45 -18.70 -15.48
C ARG A 209 48.09 -19.54 -14.39
N VAL A 210 48.76 -18.88 -13.44
CA VAL A 210 49.40 -19.49 -12.28
C VAL A 210 48.98 -18.67 -11.05
N GLY A 211 48.03 -19.19 -10.27
CA GLY A 211 47.42 -18.46 -9.15
C GLY A 211 46.76 -17.16 -9.62
N ASP A 212 47.19 -16.03 -9.04
CA ASP A 212 46.68 -14.68 -9.34
C ASP A 212 47.40 -14.01 -10.53
N LEU A 213 48.38 -14.68 -11.13
CA LEU A 213 49.16 -14.17 -12.26
C LEU A 213 48.65 -14.77 -13.57
N THR A 214 48.44 -13.90 -14.56
CA THR A 214 48.10 -14.29 -15.93
C THR A 214 49.24 -13.89 -16.85
N GLY A 215 49.86 -14.86 -17.51
CA GLY A 215 50.84 -14.64 -18.56
C GLY A 215 50.17 -14.53 -19.92
N TRP A 216 50.43 -13.43 -20.62
CA TRP A 216 50.04 -13.17 -22.01
C TRP A 216 51.23 -13.47 -22.91
N VAL A 217 51.02 -14.21 -23.99
CA VAL A 217 52.08 -14.61 -24.92
C VAL A 217 51.65 -14.22 -26.33
N GLU A 218 52.36 -13.26 -26.92
CA GLU A 218 52.18 -12.83 -28.31
C GLU A 218 53.32 -13.36 -29.18
N HIS A 219 52.96 -13.90 -30.34
CA HIS A 219 53.88 -14.58 -31.25
C HIS A 219 54.19 -13.75 -32.48
N GLY A 220 55.47 -13.49 -32.72
CA GLY A 220 55.99 -12.90 -33.95
C GLY A 220 56.70 -13.94 -34.84
N PRO A 221 57.18 -13.54 -36.03
CA PRO A 221 57.90 -14.43 -36.93
C PRO A 221 59.19 -15.00 -36.30
N SER A 222 60.01 -14.14 -35.68
CA SER A 222 61.33 -14.50 -35.11
C SER A 222 61.46 -14.33 -33.59
N ALA A 223 60.48 -13.68 -32.94
CA ALA A 223 60.49 -13.42 -31.50
C ALA A 223 59.08 -13.61 -30.91
N LEU A 224 59.02 -13.82 -29.60
CA LEU A 224 57.78 -13.88 -28.83
C LEU A 224 57.87 -12.93 -27.64
N LEU A 225 56.76 -12.28 -27.32
CA LEU A 225 56.64 -11.31 -26.24
C LEU A 225 55.73 -11.86 -25.15
N VAL A 226 56.24 -11.94 -23.92
CA VAL A 226 55.52 -12.48 -22.77
C VAL A 226 55.31 -11.38 -21.75
N SER A 227 54.07 -11.19 -21.32
CA SER A 227 53.71 -10.22 -20.26
C SER A 227 53.03 -10.92 -19.09
N ILE A 228 53.57 -10.76 -17.89
CA ILE A 228 52.99 -11.27 -16.64
C ILE A 228 52.14 -10.16 -16.03
N VAL A 229 50.85 -10.40 -15.93
CA VAL A 229 49.87 -9.43 -15.43
C VAL A 229 49.20 -9.97 -14.16
N ARG A 230 49.12 -9.13 -13.12
CA ARG A 230 48.26 -9.35 -11.96
C ARG A 230 46.92 -8.66 -12.17
N GLY A 231 45.83 -9.40 -11.97
CA GLY A 231 44.46 -8.93 -12.18
C GLY A 231 43.95 -9.13 -13.61
N VAL A 232 42.83 -8.48 -13.95
CA VAL A 232 42.15 -8.67 -15.24
C VAL A 232 42.53 -7.56 -16.21
N ALA A 233 43.50 -7.82 -17.10
CA ALA A 233 43.84 -6.89 -18.18
C ALA A 233 42.73 -6.80 -19.23
N PRO A 234 42.45 -5.59 -19.76
CA PRO A 234 41.50 -5.43 -20.86
C PRO A 234 42.06 -6.08 -22.13
N PRO A 235 41.21 -6.65 -23.02
CA PRO A 235 41.61 -7.15 -24.34
C PRO A 235 42.43 -6.18 -25.20
N ALA A 236 42.22 -4.86 -25.02
CA ALA A 236 43.03 -3.83 -25.68
C ALA A 236 44.53 -3.92 -25.32
N TYR A 237 44.86 -4.47 -24.15
CA TYR A 237 46.25 -4.70 -23.74
C TYR A 237 46.98 -5.69 -24.66
N GLY A 238 46.30 -6.74 -25.15
CA GLY A 238 46.86 -7.65 -26.15
C GLY A 238 47.22 -6.95 -27.46
N LEU A 239 46.40 -5.98 -27.88
CA LEU A 239 46.69 -5.15 -29.06
C LEU A 239 47.97 -4.32 -28.86
N VAL A 240 48.16 -3.75 -27.67
CA VAL A 240 49.37 -3.00 -27.31
C VAL A 240 50.62 -3.91 -27.35
N LEU A 241 50.52 -5.15 -26.88
CA LEU A 241 51.61 -6.13 -26.97
C LEU A 241 51.94 -6.49 -28.42
N SER A 242 50.92 -6.73 -29.27
CA SER A 242 51.10 -7.02 -30.70
C SER A 242 51.77 -5.86 -31.43
N GLU A 243 51.25 -4.63 -31.28
CA GLU A 243 51.84 -3.42 -31.88
C GLU A 243 53.28 -3.19 -31.43
N THR A 244 53.59 -3.49 -30.16
CA THR A 244 54.95 -3.36 -29.64
C THR A 244 55.88 -4.41 -30.23
N LEU A 245 55.42 -5.67 -30.36
CA LEU A 245 56.19 -6.74 -30.98
C LEU A 245 56.42 -6.47 -32.48
N GLU A 246 55.43 -5.93 -33.20
CA GLU A 246 55.58 -5.48 -34.58
C GLU A 246 56.64 -4.39 -34.71
N ARG A 247 56.64 -3.38 -33.81
CA ARG A 247 57.68 -2.34 -33.79
C ARG A 247 59.06 -2.91 -33.50
N VAL A 248 59.17 -3.90 -32.61
CA VAL A 248 60.43 -4.61 -32.34
C VAL A 248 60.89 -5.35 -33.60
N HIS A 249 59.99 -6.01 -34.32
CA HIS A 249 60.34 -6.68 -35.59
C HIS A 249 60.73 -5.71 -36.72
N LEU A 250 60.11 -4.54 -36.78
CA LEU A 250 60.47 -3.48 -37.73
C LEU A 250 61.84 -2.87 -37.40
N ALA A 251 62.15 -2.69 -36.13
CA ALA A 251 63.40 -2.08 -35.68
C ALA A 251 64.59 -3.06 -35.71
N TYR A 252 64.37 -4.34 -35.38
CA TYR A 252 65.42 -5.35 -35.16
C TYR A 252 65.29 -6.59 -36.05
N GLY A 253 64.58 -6.49 -37.19
CA GLY A 253 64.26 -7.65 -38.02
C GLY A 253 65.48 -8.41 -38.54
N GLY A 254 66.55 -7.70 -38.90
CA GLY A 254 67.80 -8.27 -39.38
C GLY A 254 68.57 -9.00 -38.27
N GLU A 255 68.67 -8.39 -37.09
CA GLU A 255 69.34 -8.95 -35.91
C GLU A 255 68.59 -10.16 -35.35
N LEU A 256 67.26 -10.17 -35.42
CA LEU A 256 66.43 -11.30 -35.02
C LEU A 256 66.58 -12.50 -35.95
N ALA A 257 66.66 -12.28 -37.27
CA ALA A 257 66.83 -13.38 -38.23
C ALA A 257 68.22 -14.04 -38.14
N GLY A 258 69.25 -13.26 -37.80
CA GLY A 258 70.65 -13.70 -37.68
C GLY A 258 71.11 -14.07 -36.27
N PHE A 259 70.20 -14.21 -35.30
CA PHE A 259 70.55 -14.30 -33.88
C PHE A 259 71.42 -15.53 -33.54
N ARG A 260 72.67 -15.29 -33.10
CA ARG A 260 73.63 -16.31 -32.62
C ARG A 260 74.03 -16.13 -31.15
N GLY A 261 73.12 -15.60 -30.32
CA GLY A 261 73.33 -15.50 -28.86
C GLY A 261 73.90 -14.18 -28.35
N ASP A 262 74.14 -13.19 -29.21
CA ASP A 262 74.54 -11.83 -28.79
C ASP A 262 73.31 -10.98 -28.46
N ARG A 263 73.18 -10.59 -27.19
CA ARG A 263 72.04 -9.81 -26.65
C ARG A 263 72.25 -8.29 -26.73
N THR A 264 73.47 -7.82 -26.99
CA THR A 264 73.82 -6.39 -26.93
C THR A 264 72.99 -5.48 -27.85
N PRO A 265 72.58 -5.88 -29.08
CA PRO A 265 71.79 -5.03 -29.96
C PRO A 265 70.37 -4.78 -29.45
N PHE A 266 69.85 -5.66 -28.60
CA PHE A 266 68.45 -5.62 -28.11
C PHE A 266 68.25 -4.74 -26.88
N SER A 267 69.33 -4.14 -26.34
CA SER A 267 69.26 -3.21 -25.21
C SER A 267 68.36 -1.99 -25.47
N GLY A 268 68.27 -1.54 -26.73
CA GLY A 268 67.35 -0.46 -27.15
C GLY A 268 65.87 -0.87 -27.19
N ALA A 269 65.55 -2.16 -27.23
CA ALA A 269 64.17 -2.65 -27.20
C ALA A 269 63.48 -2.34 -25.86
N ARG A 270 64.26 -2.12 -24.80
CA ARG A 270 63.78 -1.71 -23.48
C ARG A 270 62.83 -0.51 -23.51
N GLU A 271 63.13 0.51 -24.32
CA GLU A 271 62.28 1.71 -24.42
C GLU A 271 60.93 1.37 -25.07
N LEU A 272 60.92 0.54 -26.11
CA LEU A 272 59.70 0.08 -26.77
C LEU A 272 58.83 -0.75 -25.81
N LEU A 273 59.45 -1.66 -25.06
CA LEU A 273 58.77 -2.55 -24.11
C LEU A 273 58.26 -1.79 -22.86
N SER A 274 58.91 -0.69 -22.46
CA SER A 274 58.49 0.13 -21.30
C SER A 274 57.06 0.67 -21.42
N ARG A 275 56.57 0.89 -22.65
CA ARG A 275 55.19 1.35 -22.93
C ARG A 275 54.13 0.30 -22.56
N CYS A 276 54.53 -0.98 -22.45
CA CYS A 276 53.67 -2.09 -22.06
C CYS A 276 53.56 -2.28 -20.53
N LEU A 277 54.40 -1.59 -19.74
CA LEU A 277 54.34 -1.54 -18.28
C LEU A 277 53.30 -0.49 -17.84
N GLN A 278 52.03 -0.72 -18.17
CA GLN A 278 50.96 0.19 -17.75
C GLN A 278 50.55 -0.09 -16.30
N GLN A 279 50.58 0.95 -15.47
CA GLN A 279 50.08 0.94 -14.09
C GLN A 279 48.84 1.84 -13.98
N GLN A 280 47.64 1.25 -13.96
CA GLN A 280 46.42 1.99 -13.55
C GLN A 280 46.27 1.92 -12.02
N ARG A 281 46.85 2.89 -11.30
CA ARG A 281 46.59 3.11 -9.86
C ARG A 281 45.36 4.01 -9.68
N GLN A 282 44.41 3.59 -8.83
CA GLN A 282 43.30 4.45 -8.40
C GLN A 282 43.79 5.53 -7.42
N PRO A 283 43.36 6.80 -7.53
CA PRO A 283 43.39 7.73 -6.41
C PRO A 283 42.25 7.37 -5.44
N ILE A 284 42.58 7.03 -4.20
CA ILE A 284 41.60 6.79 -3.13
C ILE A 284 40.93 8.13 -2.77
N PRO A 285 39.61 8.33 -2.98
CA PRO A 285 38.96 9.56 -2.50
C PRO A 285 38.80 9.49 -0.98
N ARG A 286 39.34 10.50 -0.27
CA ARG A 286 39.08 10.73 1.17
C ARG A 286 37.57 10.90 1.38
N ARG A 287 36.98 10.03 2.22
CA ARG A 287 35.56 10.07 2.59
C ARG A 287 35.21 11.39 3.28
N ALA A 288 34.35 12.20 2.68
CA ALA A 288 33.56 13.19 3.43
C ALA A 288 32.41 12.46 4.15
N ARG A 289 32.46 12.43 5.48
CA ARG A 289 31.47 11.73 6.36
C ARG A 289 30.05 12.33 6.31
N ALA A 290 29.80 13.41 5.57
CA ALA A 290 28.52 14.14 5.58
C ALA A 290 27.39 13.47 4.74
N VAL A 291 27.72 12.74 3.67
CA VAL A 291 26.71 12.20 2.74
C VAL A 291 25.87 11.03 3.31
N PRO A 292 26.41 10.04 4.05
CA PRO A 292 25.57 8.98 4.62
C PRO A 292 24.66 9.48 5.75
N ILE A 293 25.06 10.52 6.50
CA ILE A 293 24.25 11.09 7.59
C ILE A 293 23.05 11.85 7.03
N ALA A 294 23.25 12.65 5.97
CA ALA A 294 22.15 13.35 5.31
C ALA A 294 21.11 12.38 4.71
N ALA A 295 21.55 11.27 4.12
CA ALA A 295 20.65 10.24 3.59
C ALA A 295 19.85 9.52 4.70
N ALA A 296 20.49 9.23 5.84
CA ALA A 296 19.82 8.63 7.00
C ALA A 296 18.78 9.58 7.62
N LEU A 297 19.10 10.88 7.72
CA LEU A 297 18.16 11.89 8.21
C LEU A 297 16.97 12.08 7.27
N LEU A 298 17.19 12.06 5.94
CA LEU A 298 16.08 12.12 4.98
C LEU A 298 15.18 10.89 5.07
N ALA A 299 15.76 9.70 5.19
CA ALA A 299 14.99 8.46 5.37
C ALA A 299 14.18 8.48 6.70
N ALA A 300 14.78 8.97 7.78
CA ALA A 300 14.09 9.14 9.06
C ALA A 300 12.95 10.17 8.96
N ALA A 301 13.15 11.29 8.26
CA ALA A 301 12.12 12.30 8.03
C ALA A 301 10.94 11.75 7.20
N VAL A 302 11.23 10.97 6.15
CA VAL A 302 10.20 10.29 5.35
C VAL A 302 9.46 9.25 6.20
N ALA A 303 10.16 8.45 7.00
CA ALA A 303 9.54 7.48 7.89
C ALA A 303 8.67 8.16 8.97
N ALA A 304 9.12 9.29 9.52
CA ALA A 304 8.37 10.09 10.48
C ALA A 304 7.13 10.73 9.83
N ALA A 305 7.24 11.27 8.62
CA ALA A 305 6.10 11.80 7.86
C ALA A 305 5.09 10.68 7.53
N LEU A 306 5.56 9.50 7.15
CA LEU A 306 4.70 8.33 6.91
C LEU A 306 4.01 7.91 8.21
N ALA A 307 4.75 7.78 9.31
CA ALA A 307 4.20 7.42 10.62
C ALA A 307 3.18 8.47 11.12
N PHE A 308 3.46 9.76 10.92
CA PHE A 308 2.53 10.85 11.22
C PHE A 308 1.26 10.75 10.37
N SER A 309 1.38 10.50 9.05
CA SER A 309 0.22 10.34 8.16
C SER A 309 -0.64 9.13 8.55
N VAL A 310 -0.01 8.01 8.91
CA VAL A 310 -0.70 6.80 9.38
C VAL A 310 -1.38 7.06 10.72
N ARG A 311 -0.72 7.76 11.64
CA ARG A 311 -1.30 8.12 12.93
C ARG A 311 -2.49 9.07 12.76
N ALA A 312 -2.35 10.13 11.98
CA ALA A 312 -3.43 11.08 11.68
C ALA A 312 -4.62 10.36 11.02
N SER A 313 -4.35 9.46 10.07
CA SER A 313 -5.39 8.64 9.43
C SER A 313 -6.11 7.72 10.42
N ARG A 314 -5.37 7.10 11.36
CA ARG A 314 -5.95 6.26 12.41
C ARG A 314 -6.77 7.05 13.42
N GLU A 315 -6.31 8.24 13.81
CA GLU A 315 -7.07 9.13 14.71
C GLU A 315 -8.37 9.60 14.05
N ASP A 316 -8.33 9.96 12.76
CA ASP A 316 -9.52 10.25 11.96
C ASP A 316 -10.50 9.07 11.92
N GLN A 317 -10.02 7.85 11.64
CA GLN A 317 -10.84 6.63 11.60
C GLN A 317 -11.52 6.39 12.95
N ARG A 318 -10.76 6.47 14.06
CA ARG A 318 -11.31 6.29 15.41
C ARG A 318 -12.42 7.29 15.75
N ARG A 319 -12.33 8.53 15.25
CA ARG A 319 -13.41 9.53 15.45
C ARG A 319 -14.66 9.16 14.67
N VAL A 320 -14.51 8.75 13.41
CA VAL A 320 -15.66 8.31 12.58
C VAL A 320 -16.32 7.07 13.18
N ASP A 321 -15.52 6.11 13.64
CA ASP A 321 -16.01 4.91 14.31
C ASP A 321 -16.74 5.27 15.62
N GLY A 322 -16.18 6.18 16.42
CA GLY A 322 -16.82 6.69 17.64
C GLY A 322 -18.15 7.38 17.39
N TRP A 323 -18.26 8.18 16.32
CA TRP A 323 -19.52 8.79 15.88
C TRP A 323 -20.53 7.75 15.38
N SER A 324 -20.07 6.77 14.59
CA SER A 324 -20.94 5.68 14.13
C SER A 324 -21.51 4.90 15.32
N GLU A 325 -20.67 4.59 16.31
CA GLU A 325 -21.05 3.89 17.53
C GLU A 325 -22.02 4.73 18.39
N ALA A 326 -21.76 6.02 18.56
CA ALA A 326 -22.67 6.92 19.28
C ALA A 326 -24.06 6.97 18.64
N LEU A 327 -24.12 7.02 17.30
CA LEU A 327 -25.38 6.96 16.56
C LEU A 327 -26.09 5.60 16.68
N ARG A 328 -25.35 4.49 16.67
CA ARG A 328 -25.91 3.14 16.81
C ARG A 328 -26.45 2.85 18.21
N ARG A 329 -25.88 3.47 19.25
CA ARG A 329 -26.35 3.33 20.63
C ARG A 329 -27.63 4.09 20.92
N GLU A 330 -27.94 5.12 20.11
CA GLU A 330 -29.13 5.91 20.33
C GLU A 330 -30.39 5.12 19.89
N PRO A 331 -31.39 4.95 20.77
CA PRO A 331 -32.63 4.26 20.46
C PRO A 331 -33.35 4.87 19.26
N GLY A 332 -33.82 4.02 18.35
CA GLY A 332 -34.59 4.47 17.17
C GLY A 332 -33.74 5.05 16.04
N LEU A 333 -32.41 4.93 16.10
CA LEU A 333 -31.50 5.21 15.01
C LEU A 333 -30.83 3.92 14.52
N LEU A 334 -30.88 3.69 13.23
CA LEU A 334 -30.22 2.56 12.58
C LEU A 334 -29.26 3.09 11.51
N VAL A 335 -27.96 3.00 11.75
CA VAL A 335 -26.94 3.39 10.77
C VAL A 335 -26.66 2.21 9.82
N THR A 336 -26.96 2.39 8.54
CA THR A 336 -26.74 1.37 7.50
C THR A 336 -25.35 1.48 6.89
N ALA A 337 -24.87 2.70 6.64
CA ALA A 337 -23.52 2.93 6.14
C ALA A 337 -22.93 4.26 6.63
N ALA A 338 -21.61 4.28 6.77
CA ALA A 338 -20.80 5.47 7.03
C ALA A 338 -19.69 5.52 5.99
N GLU A 339 -19.78 6.47 5.06
CA GLU A 339 -18.83 6.62 3.95
C GLU A 339 -18.09 7.95 4.03
N ARG A 340 -16.84 7.98 3.57
CA ARG A 340 -16.08 9.22 3.41
C ARG A 340 -16.06 9.61 1.93
N ARG A 341 -16.62 10.78 1.58
CA ARG A 341 -16.63 11.30 0.20
C ARG A 341 -16.14 12.73 0.18
N GLY A 342 -15.08 13.02 -0.58
CA GLY A 342 -14.61 14.39 -0.83
C GLY A 342 -14.22 15.19 0.43
N GLY A 343 -13.71 14.54 1.47
CA GLY A 343 -13.39 15.19 2.75
C GLY A 343 -14.56 15.32 3.73
N GLN A 344 -15.78 14.94 3.30
CA GLN A 344 -16.97 14.89 4.15
C GLN A 344 -17.24 13.46 4.62
N VAL A 345 -17.87 13.32 5.79
CA VAL A 345 -18.35 12.03 6.30
C VAL A 345 -19.86 11.97 6.11
N VAL A 346 -20.34 10.99 5.35
CA VAL A 346 -21.75 10.78 5.04
C VAL A 346 -22.26 9.59 5.84
N PHE A 347 -23.18 9.85 6.78
CA PHE A 347 -23.92 8.80 7.47
C PHE A 347 -25.27 8.59 6.79
N THR A 348 -25.56 7.34 6.45
CA THR A 348 -26.85 6.91 5.90
C THR A 348 -27.52 5.93 6.86
N GLY A 349 -28.84 6.00 6.95
CA GLY A 349 -29.57 5.13 7.85
C GLY A 349 -31.07 5.36 7.86
N LEU A 350 -31.70 4.72 8.83
CA LEU A 350 -33.11 4.88 9.14
C LEU A 350 -33.25 5.54 10.51
N ARG A 351 -34.22 6.45 10.64
CA ARG A 351 -34.53 7.15 11.89
C ARG A 351 -36.02 7.11 12.22
N ASP A 352 -36.33 6.84 13.48
CA ASP A 352 -37.68 7.06 14.00
C ASP A 352 -37.91 8.57 14.25
N PRO A 353 -39.06 9.15 13.85
CA PRO A 353 -39.37 10.55 14.11
C PRO A 353 -39.32 10.96 15.60
N LEU A 354 -39.43 10.00 16.53
CA LEU A 354 -39.34 10.21 17.98
C LEU A 354 -37.93 9.96 18.55
N ALA A 355 -36.98 9.52 17.73
CA ALA A 355 -35.58 9.40 18.10
C ALA A 355 -34.89 10.76 18.16
N ALA A 356 -33.79 10.83 18.93
CA ALA A 356 -32.98 12.04 19.02
C ALA A 356 -32.45 12.46 17.63
N ASP A 357 -32.17 13.74 17.48
CA ASP A 357 -31.60 14.25 16.23
C ASP A 357 -30.16 13.75 16.05
N PRO A 358 -29.81 13.08 14.93
CA PRO A 358 -28.47 12.54 14.72
C PRO A 358 -27.38 13.61 14.85
N ARG A 359 -27.65 14.86 14.44
CA ARG A 359 -26.71 15.97 14.61
C ARG A 359 -26.46 16.27 16.09
N ALA A 360 -27.51 16.35 16.90
CA ALA A 360 -27.40 16.52 18.35
C ALA A 360 -26.71 15.33 19.06
N VAL A 361 -26.84 14.12 18.54
CA VAL A 361 -26.10 12.94 19.05
C VAL A 361 -24.59 13.09 18.77
N LEU A 362 -24.22 13.53 17.57
CA LEU A 362 -22.82 13.74 17.19
C LEU A 362 -22.16 14.86 18.01
N GLU A 363 -22.87 15.97 18.24
CA GLU A 363 -22.37 17.10 19.03
C GLU A 363 -22.10 16.71 20.50
N ARG A 364 -22.92 15.83 21.08
CA ARG A 364 -22.66 15.25 22.42
C ARG A 364 -21.38 14.41 22.47
N GLY A 365 -20.98 13.82 21.34
CA GLY A 365 -19.78 12.98 21.20
C GLY A 365 -18.47 13.75 21.00
N GLY A 366 -18.52 15.07 20.81
CA GLY A 366 -17.35 15.94 20.64
C GLY A 366 -17.48 16.91 19.46
N PRO A 367 -16.57 17.90 19.35
CA PRO A 367 -16.64 18.93 18.31
C PRO A 367 -16.49 18.34 16.91
N VAL A 368 -17.44 18.66 16.04
CA VAL A 368 -17.48 18.24 14.64
C VAL A 368 -16.65 19.21 13.80
N HIS A 369 -15.37 18.90 13.60
CA HIS A 369 -14.43 19.73 12.81
C HIS A 369 -14.43 19.41 11.31
N GLN A 370 -15.15 18.38 10.89
CA GLN A 370 -15.30 17.99 9.47
C GLN A 370 -16.77 18.13 9.08
N GLU A 371 -17.04 18.46 7.83
CA GLU A 371 -18.40 18.59 7.34
C GLU A 371 -19.08 17.20 7.31
N VAL A 372 -20.10 17.02 8.14
CA VAL A 372 -20.84 15.76 8.28
C VAL A 372 -22.20 15.90 7.62
N VAL A 373 -22.50 14.99 6.69
CA VAL A 373 -23.78 14.90 5.99
C VAL A 373 -24.57 13.74 6.55
N LEU A 374 -25.81 14.02 6.96
CA LEU A 374 -26.71 13.05 7.60
C LEU A 374 -27.89 12.78 6.67
N ARG A 375 -28.04 11.53 6.21
CA ARG A 375 -29.12 11.10 5.33
C ARG A 375 -29.90 9.97 6.01
N PHE A 376 -30.95 10.34 6.73
CA PHE A 376 -31.80 9.38 7.44
C PHE A 376 -33.21 9.39 6.87
N GLU A 377 -33.69 8.19 6.49
CA GLU A 377 -35.07 8.00 6.06
C GLU A 377 -35.96 7.60 7.26
N PRO A 378 -37.24 8.00 7.26
CA PRO A 378 -38.14 7.68 8.37
C PRO A 378 -38.48 6.19 8.42
N PHE A 379 -38.45 5.59 9.60
CA PHE A 379 -39.01 4.26 9.87
C PHE A 379 -39.67 4.19 11.25
N TYR A 380 -40.37 3.11 11.54
CA TYR A 380 -40.93 2.88 12.88
C TYR A 380 -40.08 1.87 13.66
N SER A 381 -39.45 2.34 14.73
CA SER A 381 -38.68 1.49 15.63
C SER A 381 -39.57 0.86 16.70
N LEU A 382 -39.38 -0.43 16.97
CA LEU A 382 -40.01 -1.16 18.07
C LEU A 382 -39.14 -1.19 19.34
N HIS A 383 -38.09 -0.36 19.40
CA HIS A 383 -37.24 -0.25 20.58
C HIS A 383 -38.07 0.24 21.78
N PRO A 384 -37.97 -0.39 22.98
CA PRO A 384 -38.85 -0.10 24.11
C PRO A 384 -38.98 1.39 24.48
N GLN A 385 -37.86 2.11 24.54
CA GLN A 385 -37.84 3.55 24.85
C GLN A 385 -38.54 4.42 23.79
N ILE A 386 -38.53 4.02 22.52
CA ILE A 386 -39.22 4.73 21.45
C ILE A 386 -40.71 4.43 21.49
N VAL A 387 -41.09 3.17 21.74
CA VAL A 387 -42.48 2.75 21.92
C VAL A 387 -43.10 3.48 23.12
N GLU A 388 -42.36 3.61 24.23
CA GLU A 388 -42.80 4.35 25.42
C GLU A 388 -43.00 5.84 25.14
N ARG A 389 -42.04 6.52 24.47
CA ARG A 389 -42.20 7.92 24.03
C ARG A 389 -43.39 8.09 23.08
N ARG A 390 -43.62 7.11 22.19
CA ARG A 390 -44.75 7.10 21.26
C ARG A 390 -46.06 6.95 21.99
N ALA A 391 -46.15 6.02 22.93
CA ALA A 391 -47.31 5.84 23.79
C ALA A 391 -47.60 7.10 24.58
N ALA A 392 -46.60 7.72 25.20
CA ALA A 392 -46.76 8.98 25.93
C ALA A 392 -47.29 10.10 25.02
N ARG A 393 -46.73 10.27 23.81
CA ARG A 393 -47.18 11.32 22.87
C ARG A 393 -48.57 11.06 22.30
N ALA A 394 -48.90 9.81 22.00
CA ALA A 394 -50.18 9.45 21.39
C ALA A 394 -51.33 9.41 22.42
N LEU A 395 -51.07 8.93 23.64
CA LEU A 395 -52.05 8.84 24.71
C LEU A 395 -52.23 10.19 25.44
N ALA A 396 -51.21 11.06 25.43
CA ALA A 396 -51.22 12.38 26.05
C ALA A 396 -51.79 12.34 27.50
N PRO A 397 -51.08 11.68 28.43
CA PRO A 397 -51.60 11.47 29.79
C PRO A 397 -51.84 12.81 30.51
N PRO A 398 -52.95 12.93 31.27
CA PRO A 398 -53.20 14.11 32.08
C PRO A 398 -52.22 14.21 33.26
N PRO A 399 -52.11 15.39 33.90
CA PRO A 399 -51.28 15.55 35.09
C PRO A 399 -51.68 14.54 36.18
N GLY A 400 -50.69 13.88 36.79
CA GLY A 400 -50.92 12.85 37.82
C GLY A 400 -51.00 11.42 37.28
N VAL A 401 -50.92 11.21 35.96
CA VAL A 401 -50.81 9.88 35.36
C VAL A 401 -49.38 9.60 34.91
N THR A 402 -48.84 8.46 35.33
CA THR A 402 -47.56 7.94 34.85
C THR A 402 -47.79 6.77 33.92
N LEU A 403 -47.03 6.72 32.82
CA LEU A 403 -47.03 5.62 31.86
C LEU A 403 -45.67 4.92 31.89
N ALA A 404 -45.68 3.60 31.78
CA ALA A 404 -44.48 2.80 31.62
C ALA A 404 -44.77 1.62 30.68
N LEU A 405 -43.76 1.17 29.94
CA LEU A 405 -43.87 -0.02 29.08
C LEU A 405 -43.30 -1.25 29.82
N ARG A 406 -44.13 -2.27 30.08
CA ARG A 406 -43.70 -3.54 30.72
C ARG A 406 -44.20 -4.73 29.91
N GLY A 407 -43.27 -5.60 29.47
CA GLY A 407 -43.63 -6.79 28.69
C GLY A 407 -44.38 -6.48 27.38
N GLY A 408 -44.18 -5.28 26.81
CA GLY A 408 -44.92 -4.80 25.64
C GLY A 408 -46.27 -4.13 25.94
N ALA A 409 -46.80 -4.24 27.17
CA ALA A 409 -48.03 -3.56 27.56
C ALA A 409 -47.73 -2.19 28.18
N VAL A 410 -48.57 -1.19 27.89
CA VAL A 410 -48.50 0.13 28.53
C VAL A 410 -49.24 0.05 29.85
N VAL A 411 -48.50 0.16 30.96
CA VAL A 411 -49.04 0.22 32.32
C VAL A 411 -49.22 1.69 32.69
N ALA A 412 -50.44 2.05 33.04
CA ALA A 412 -50.80 3.39 33.49
C ALA A 412 -51.20 3.39 34.96
N SER A 413 -50.75 4.39 35.71
CA SER A 413 -51.10 4.55 37.12
C SER A 413 -51.34 6.01 37.49
N GLY A 414 -52.23 6.23 38.46
CA GLY A 414 -52.59 7.55 38.97
C GLY A 414 -54.07 7.89 38.81
N VAL A 415 -54.39 9.18 38.82
CA VAL A 415 -55.78 9.66 38.71
C VAL A 415 -56.01 10.28 37.35
N ALA A 416 -57.07 9.84 36.66
CA ALA A 416 -57.39 10.32 35.32
C ALA A 416 -58.90 10.48 35.10
N PRO A 417 -59.34 11.36 34.19
CA PRO A 417 -60.74 11.40 33.77
C PRO A 417 -61.15 10.08 33.09
N GLN A 418 -62.35 9.58 33.40
CA GLN A 418 -62.91 8.34 32.85
C GLN A 418 -62.82 8.30 31.31
N ARG A 419 -63.19 9.42 30.67
CA ARG A 419 -63.13 9.59 29.20
C ARG A 419 -61.72 9.39 28.62
N TRP A 420 -60.68 9.70 29.39
CA TRP A 420 -59.30 9.52 28.97
C TRP A 420 -58.90 8.05 29.11
N ILE A 421 -59.28 7.38 30.21
CA ILE A 421 -58.98 5.96 30.44
C ILE A 421 -59.55 5.10 29.31
N GLU A 422 -60.81 5.32 28.94
CA GLU A 422 -61.47 4.60 27.86
C GLU A 422 -60.79 4.84 26.51
N ARG A 423 -60.50 6.11 26.18
CA ARG A 423 -59.77 6.45 24.94
C ARG A 423 -58.37 5.84 24.91
N ALA A 424 -57.66 5.89 26.03
CA ALA A 424 -56.29 5.39 26.12
C ALA A 424 -56.23 3.89 25.86
N ARG A 425 -57.20 3.11 26.37
CA ARG A 425 -57.32 1.67 26.10
C ARG A 425 -57.43 1.37 24.60
N TRP A 426 -58.29 2.09 23.89
CA TRP A 426 -58.45 1.91 22.44
C TRP A 426 -57.25 2.41 21.63
N SER A 427 -56.74 3.59 21.97
CA SER A 427 -55.58 4.19 21.29
C SER A 427 -54.32 3.34 21.46
N ALA A 428 -54.09 2.76 22.63
CA ALA A 428 -52.91 1.92 22.89
C ALA A 428 -52.92 0.64 22.05
N ALA A 429 -54.09 0.06 21.76
CA ALA A 429 -54.22 -1.16 20.98
C ALA A 429 -53.79 -1.01 19.51
N VAL A 430 -53.81 0.21 18.95
CA VAL A 430 -53.40 0.50 17.58
C VAL A 430 -51.95 1.00 17.46
N LEU A 431 -51.25 1.16 18.59
CA LEU A 431 -49.88 1.66 18.56
C LEU A 431 -48.89 0.53 18.19
N PRO A 432 -48.02 0.75 17.18
CA PRO A 432 -46.98 -0.22 16.84
C PRO A 432 -46.05 -0.46 18.04
N GLY A 433 -45.84 -1.74 18.38
CA GLY A 433 -44.98 -2.15 19.49
C GLY A 433 -45.65 -2.23 20.85
N VAL A 434 -46.95 -1.93 20.94
CA VAL A 434 -47.75 -2.10 22.16
C VAL A 434 -48.63 -3.34 22.03
N SER A 435 -48.56 -4.25 23.00
CA SER A 435 -49.37 -5.48 23.04
C SER A 435 -50.71 -5.28 23.77
N GLY A 436 -50.83 -4.25 24.60
CA GLY A 436 -52.06 -3.94 25.34
C GLY A 436 -51.93 -2.75 26.28
N PHE A 437 -53.02 -2.44 26.98
CA PHE A 437 -53.10 -1.37 27.97
C PHE A 437 -53.59 -1.91 29.31
N ASP A 438 -52.75 -1.77 30.33
CA ASP A 438 -53.04 -2.08 31.71
C ASP A 438 -53.36 -0.78 32.47
N GLY A 439 -54.62 -0.65 32.88
CA GLY A 439 -55.15 0.48 33.63
C GLY A 439 -55.62 0.12 35.04
N GLU A 440 -55.26 -1.04 35.59
CA GLU A 440 -55.74 -1.50 36.91
C GLU A 440 -55.29 -0.60 38.07
N ARG A 441 -54.25 0.20 37.84
CA ARG A 441 -53.69 1.17 38.79
C ARG A 441 -54.18 2.60 38.53
N LEU A 442 -55.17 2.78 37.66
CA LEU A 442 -55.82 4.06 37.42
C LEU A 442 -57.10 4.18 38.23
N THR A 443 -57.29 5.34 38.84
CA THR A 443 -58.56 5.72 39.47
C THR A 443 -59.23 6.81 38.66
N ALA A 444 -60.51 6.63 38.35
CA ALA A 444 -61.29 7.65 37.65
C ALA A 444 -61.58 8.84 38.58
N GLN A 445 -61.28 10.05 38.11
CA GLN A 445 -61.56 11.30 38.84
C GLN A 445 -63.05 11.39 39.22
N GLU A 446 -63.93 11.00 38.30
CA GLU A 446 -65.38 11.00 38.48
C GLU A 446 -65.84 10.00 39.56
N SER A 447 -65.09 8.93 39.81
CA SER A 447 -65.36 8.02 40.94
C SER A 447 -65.00 8.67 42.28
N ILE A 448 -63.86 9.37 42.35
CA ILE A 448 -63.44 10.13 43.54
C ILE A 448 -64.46 11.22 43.86
N ASP A 449 -64.93 11.95 42.84
CA ASP A 449 -65.90 13.03 43.02
C ASP A 449 -67.27 12.51 43.48
N ARG A 450 -67.70 11.34 42.99
CA ARG A 450 -68.90 10.63 43.48
C ARG A 450 -68.76 10.19 44.94
N ALA A 451 -67.59 9.67 45.34
CA ALA A 451 -67.32 9.31 46.73
C ALA A 451 -67.36 10.53 47.66
N ARG A 452 -66.72 11.64 47.26
CA ARG A 452 -66.77 12.91 48.02
C ARG A 452 -68.17 13.51 48.09
N ALA A 453 -68.96 13.40 47.03
CA ALA A 453 -70.36 13.84 47.04
C ALA A 453 -71.21 12.99 47.99
N ALA A 454 -71.00 11.67 48.02
CA ALA A 454 -71.65 10.78 48.98
C ALA A 454 -71.25 11.09 50.43
N ALA A 455 -69.97 11.41 50.68
CA ALA A 455 -69.48 11.83 51.99
C ALA A 455 -70.22 13.10 52.47
N ARG A 456 -70.23 14.16 51.65
CA ARG A 456 -70.96 15.40 51.96
C ARG A 456 -72.45 15.17 52.20
N SER A 457 -73.07 14.23 51.47
CA SER A 457 -74.47 13.89 51.66
C SER A 457 -74.74 13.25 53.02
N LEU A 458 -73.80 12.47 53.56
CA LEU A 458 -73.90 11.85 54.89
C LEU A 458 -73.61 12.88 55.99
N GLU A 459 -72.58 13.71 55.82
CA GLU A 459 -72.21 14.78 56.78
C GLU A 459 -73.31 15.84 56.95
N ALA A 460 -74.14 16.05 55.93
CA ALA A 460 -75.30 16.93 56.00
C ALA A 460 -76.48 16.36 56.81
N MET A 461 -76.41 15.09 57.24
CA MET A 461 -77.44 14.47 58.05
C MET A 461 -77.16 14.67 59.54
N GLU A 462 -78.21 14.97 60.31
CA GLU A 462 -78.17 15.03 61.77
C GLU A 462 -79.29 14.14 62.33
N LEU A 463 -79.00 13.39 63.40
CA LEU A 463 -80.00 12.63 64.16
C LEU A 463 -80.28 13.32 65.48
N PHE A 464 -81.55 13.46 65.86
CA PHE A 464 -81.94 14.23 67.04
C PHE A 464 -82.38 13.35 68.21
N PHE A 465 -82.09 13.79 69.43
CA PHE A 465 -82.42 13.08 70.67
C PHE A 465 -83.35 13.89 71.57
N ARG A 466 -84.20 13.17 72.30
CA ARG A 466 -84.97 13.76 73.40
C ARG A 466 -84.03 14.18 74.54
N ARG A 467 -84.47 15.13 75.36
CA ARG A 467 -83.67 15.66 76.49
C ARG A 467 -83.28 14.53 77.46
N GLY A 468 -82.02 14.49 77.89
CA GLY A 468 -81.50 13.47 78.80
C GLY A 468 -81.46 12.03 78.27
N ALA A 469 -81.96 11.77 77.06
CA ALA A 469 -81.99 10.43 76.47
C ALA A 469 -80.69 10.14 75.70
N ALA A 470 -80.15 8.93 75.88
CA ALA A 470 -79.07 8.38 75.07
C ALA A 470 -79.57 7.52 73.90
N ARG A 471 -80.86 7.12 73.92
CA ARG A 471 -81.49 6.26 72.90
C ARG A 471 -82.30 7.08 71.90
N LEU A 472 -82.28 6.66 70.64
CA LEU A 472 -83.10 7.27 69.58
C LEU A 472 -84.58 6.97 69.83
N SER A 473 -85.45 7.95 69.54
CA SER A 473 -86.90 7.72 69.56
C SER A 473 -87.36 7.04 68.27
N GLY A 474 -88.48 6.31 68.31
CA GLY A 474 -89.09 5.69 67.12
C GLY A 474 -89.38 6.68 65.98
N GLU A 475 -89.63 7.96 66.28
CA GLU A 475 -89.78 9.03 65.29
C GLU A 475 -88.53 9.26 64.41
N GLN A 476 -87.33 8.87 64.89
CA GLN A 476 -86.07 9.00 64.15
C GLN A 476 -85.70 7.72 63.40
N ALA A 477 -86.49 6.63 63.51
CA ALA A 477 -86.17 5.36 62.88
C ALA A 477 -86.03 5.49 61.35
N ALA A 478 -86.97 6.17 60.69
CA ALA A 478 -86.90 6.42 59.24
C ALA A 478 -85.66 7.24 58.84
N ARG A 479 -85.27 8.23 59.66
CA ARG A 479 -84.08 9.04 59.41
C ARG A 479 -82.79 8.24 59.60
N LEU A 480 -82.78 7.32 60.56
CA LEU A 480 -81.66 6.40 60.77
C LEU A 480 -81.49 5.42 59.61
N ASP A 481 -82.58 4.96 59.02
CA ASP A 481 -82.55 4.13 57.80
C ASP A 481 -82.00 4.92 56.59
N GLU A 482 -82.36 6.21 56.46
CA GLU A 482 -81.78 7.10 55.44
C GLU A 482 -80.27 7.31 55.61
N VAL A 483 -79.81 7.46 56.86
CA VAL A 483 -78.38 7.57 57.21
C VAL A 483 -77.66 6.27 56.87
N ALA A 484 -78.21 5.11 57.24
CA ALA A 484 -77.62 3.81 56.90
C ALA A 484 -77.50 3.64 55.38
N ALA A 485 -78.56 3.95 54.62
CA ALA A 485 -78.52 3.90 53.16
C ALA A 485 -77.51 4.89 52.56
N ALA A 486 -77.30 6.07 53.17
CA ALA A 486 -76.28 7.02 52.74
C ALA A 486 -74.85 6.51 53.04
N ALA A 487 -74.64 5.88 54.20
CA ALA A 487 -73.38 5.25 54.57
C ALA A 487 -73.03 4.07 53.63
N GLU A 488 -74.00 3.21 53.29
CA GLU A 488 -73.80 2.14 52.30
C GLU A 488 -73.41 2.69 50.92
N ARG A 489 -74.11 3.74 50.45
CA ARG A 489 -73.75 4.41 49.19
C ARG A 489 -72.36 5.00 49.24
N LEU A 490 -71.96 5.64 50.35
CA LEU A 490 -70.61 6.16 50.54
C LEU A 490 -69.56 5.04 50.45
N ILE A 491 -69.75 3.94 51.17
CA ILE A 491 -68.82 2.80 51.18
C ILE A 491 -68.68 2.22 49.77
N ALA A 492 -69.79 2.03 49.05
CA ALA A 492 -69.78 1.52 47.69
C ALA A 492 -69.03 2.46 46.73
N ARG A 493 -69.27 3.77 46.81
CA ARG A 493 -68.58 4.77 45.96
C ARG A 493 -67.11 4.94 46.32
N ALA A 494 -66.74 4.85 47.60
CA ALA A 494 -65.35 4.88 48.04
C ALA A 494 -64.59 3.68 47.45
N ARG A 495 -65.18 2.48 47.49
CA ARG A 495 -64.59 1.27 46.90
C ARG A 495 -64.42 1.37 45.38
N GLU A 496 -65.40 1.93 44.65
CA GLU A 496 -65.27 2.24 43.21
C GLU A 496 -64.13 3.20 42.90
N ALA A 497 -63.76 4.05 43.86
CA ALA A 497 -62.67 5.02 43.75
C ALA A 497 -61.33 4.51 44.31
N HIS A 498 -61.22 3.23 44.72
CA HIS A 498 -60.06 2.69 45.42
C HIS A 498 -59.72 3.51 46.69
N MET A 499 -60.76 3.88 47.43
CA MET A 499 -60.68 4.62 48.69
C MET A 499 -61.41 3.86 49.80
N THR A 500 -60.95 4.06 51.04
CA THR A 500 -61.63 3.61 52.25
C THR A 500 -62.31 4.81 52.91
N ALA A 501 -63.54 4.63 53.36
CA ALA A 501 -64.29 5.66 54.09
C ALA A 501 -64.36 5.30 55.58
N GLU A 502 -63.84 6.18 56.43
CA GLU A 502 -64.04 6.12 57.88
C GLU A 502 -65.13 7.13 58.26
N ILE A 503 -66.16 6.67 58.97
CA ILE A 503 -67.28 7.49 59.42
C ILE A 503 -67.17 7.67 60.92
N ARG A 504 -67.08 8.93 61.35
CA ARG A 504 -67.03 9.31 62.77
C ARG A 504 -68.37 9.88 63.20
N ASP A 505 -69.00 9.19 64.14
CA ASP A 505 -70.25 9.58 64.77
C ASP A 505 -69.91 10.50 65.96
N ILE A 506 -70.25 11.78 65.86
CA ILE A 506 -69.99 12.75 66.94
C ILE A 506 -71.31 13.13 67.61
N GLY A 507 -71.46 12.70 68.86
CA GLY A 507 -72.60 13.05 69.68
C GLY A 507 -72.43 14.39 70.38
N TYR A 508 -73.52 15.12 70.55
CA TYR A 508 -73.58 16.34 71.36
C TYR A 508 -74.69 16.25 72.42
N ALA A 509 -74.42 16.88 73.55
CA ALA A 509 -75.33 17.05 74.67
C ALA A 509 -75.70 18.52 74.87
N ASP A 510 -76.85 18.75 75.49
CA ASP A 510 -77.29 20.09 75.86
C ASP A 510 -76.32 20.70 76.89
N PRO A 511 -76.18 22.04 76.93
CA PRO A 511 -75.29 22.70 77.88
C PRO A 511 -75.77 22.63 79.34
N VAL A 512 -76.87 21.91 79.62
CA VAL A 512 -77.49 21.80 80.94
C VAL A 512 -76.96 20.57 81.66
N GLY A 513 -76.04 20.78 82.61
CA GLY A 513 -75.43 19.70 83.41
C GLY A 513 -73.94 19.94 83.64
N SER A 514 -73.27 19.01 84.33
CA SER A 514 -71.81 19.04 84.44
C SER A 514 -71.16 18.64 83.12
N GLU A 515 -69.97 19.18 82.84
CA GLU A 515 -69.23 18.85 81.62
C GLU A 515 -68.94 17.34 81.51
N ALA A 516 -68.68 16.67 82.65
CA ALA A 516 -68.50 15.22 82.71
C ALA A 516 -69.77 14.45 82.34
N SER A 517 -70.94 14.87 82.84
CA SER A 517 -72.24 14.27 82.50
C SER A 517 -72.57 14.46 81.02
N ASN A 518 -72.31 15.66 80.48
CA ASN A 518 -72.54 15.97 79.06
C ASN A 518 -71.61 15.18 78.14
N ARG A 519 -70.34 14.98 78.53
CA ARG A 519 -69.41 14.09 77.83
C ARG A 519 -69.88 12.63 77.83
N ALA A 520 -70.28 12.09 78.99
CA ALA A 520 -70.79 10.73 79.09
C ALA A 520 -72.07 10.52 78.25
N LEU A 521 -73.00 11.48 78.31
CA LEU A 521 -74.25 11.42 77.54
C LEU A 521 -74.02 11.55 76.03
N SER A 522 -73.12 12.43 75.59
CA SER A 522 -72.77 12.58 74.17
C SER A 522 -72.06 11.34 73.62
N GLN A 523 -71.16 10.73 74.40
CA GLN A 523 -70.51 9.45 74.06
C GLN A 523 -71.54 8.34 73.91
N ALA A 524 -72.44 8.17 74.89
CA ALA A 524 -73.47 7.13 74.86
C ALA A 524 -74.44 7.27 73.67
N ARG A 525 -74.73 8.50 73.22
CA ARG A 525 -75.52 8.75 72.00
C ARG A 525 -74.79 8.30 70.74
N ALA A 526 -73.51 8.67 70.60
CA ALA A 526 -72.69 8.28 69.46
C ALA A 526 -72.55 6.75 69.38
N GLU A 527 -72.28 6.10 70.52
CA GLU A 527 -72.18 4.63 70.61
C GLU A 527 -73.50 3.93 70.26
N HIS A 528 -74.63 4.49 70.69
CA HIS A 528 -75.93 3.95 70.34
C HIS A 528 -76.22 4.07 68.83
N VAL A 529 -75.93 5.22 68.22
CA VAL A 529 -76.06 5.40 66.75
C VAL A 529 -75.16 4.41 66.01
N ALA A 530 -73.90 4.29 66.41
CA ALA A 530 -72.97 3.34 65.79
C ALA A 530 -73.48 1.91 65.88
N ALA A 531 -73.97 1.47 67.05
CA ALA A 531 -74.55 0.13 67.23
C ALA A 531 -75.77 -0.12 66.32
N GLU A 532 -76.64 0.89 66.16
CA GLU A 532 -77.81 0.81 65.29
C GLU A 532 -77.45 0.81 63.80
N LEU A 533 -76.37 1.49 63.39
CA LEU A 533 -75.84 1.43 62.03
C LEU A 533 -75.20 0.07 61.73
N VAL A 534 -74.46 -0.51 62.70
CA VAL A 534 -73.92 -1.88 62.58
C VAL A 534 -75.05 -2.90 62.44
N ALA A 535 -76.12 -2.76 63.21
CA ALA A 535 -77.30 -3.64 63.10
C ALA A 535 -77.97 -3.57 61.72
N ARG A 536 -77.78 -2.46 60.97
CA ARG A 536 -78.26 -2.26 59.60
C ARG A 536 -77.26 -2.67 58.53
N GLY A 537 -76.12 -3.25 58.90
CA GLY A 537 -75.15 -3.83 57.97
C GLY A 537 -73.94 -2.95 57.68
N ILE A 538 -73.79 -1.80 58.34
CA ILE A 538 -72.57 -0.99 58.21
C ILE A 538 -71.40 -1.68 58.93
N PRO A 539 -70.25 -1.91 58.27
CA PRO A 539 -69.10 -2.55 58.89
C PRO A 539 -68.58 -1.76 60.11
N ALA A 540 -68.42 -2.44 61.24
CA ALA A 540 -68.03 -1.80 62.50
C ALA A 540 -66.59 -1.24 62.48
N ASP A 541 -65.72 -1.79 61.65
CA ASP A 541 -64.33 -1.34 61.45
C ASP A 541 -64.25 0.07 60.84
N LEU A 542 -65.27 0.46 60.07
CA LEU A 542 -65.38 1.77 59.42
C LEU A 542 -66.05 2.84 60.29
N LEU A 543 -66.62 2.48 61.44
CA LEU A 543 -67.32 3.40 62.35
C LEU A 543 -66.46 3.78 63.56
N ARG A 544 -66.50 5.04 63.97
CA ARG A 544 -65.91 5.53 65.23
C ARG A 544 -66.87 6.44 65.97
N ALA A 545 -67.31 6.02 67.14
CA ALA A 545 -68.16 6.83 68.01
C ALA A 545 -67.34 7.73 68.95
N SER A 546 -67.68 9.03 69.01
CA SER A 546 -67.02 10.00 69.88
C SER A 546 -67.98 11.02 70.51
N GLY A 547 -67.84 11.27 71.81
CA GLY A 547 -68.58 12.29 72.53
C GLY A 547 -67.97 13.68 72.36
N GLY A 548 -68.65 14.55 71.63
CA GLY A 548 -68.26 15.95 71.42
C GLY A 548 -68.56 16.89 72.59
N GLY A 549 -69.21 16.39 73.66
CA GLY A 549 -69.62 17.23 74.80
C GLY A 549 -70.72 18.21 74.40
N THR A 550 -70.50 19.51 74.61
CA THR A 550 -71.47 20.57 74.28
C THR A 550 -71.10 21.28 72.97
N ARG A 551 -72.06 21.46 72.06
CA ARG A 551 -71.83 22.11 70.76
C ARG A 551 -71.63 23.62 70.95
N ARG A 552 -70.37 24.08 70.89
CA ARG A 552 -70.00 25.49 71.17
C ARG A 552 -70.58 26.52 70.19
N GLU A 553 -70.92 26.12 68.96
CA GLU A 553 -71.47 27.00 67.92
C GLU A 553 -72.92 27.44 68.14
N VAL A 554 -73.66 26.83 69.07
CA VAL A 554 -75.10 27.09 69.29
C VAL A 554 -75.34 28.00 70.50
N VAL A 555 -74.29 28.49 71.18
CA VAL A 555 -74.42 29.38 72.35
C VAL A 555 -74.10 30.82 71.94
N PRO A 556 -75.09 31.73 71.89
CA PRO A 556 -74.81 33.16 71.67
C PRO A 556 -73.85 33.69 72.74
N PRO A 557 -72.85 34.53 72.38
CA PRO A 557 -71.89 35.07 73.34
C PRO A 557 -72.55 35.91 74.46
N SER A 558 -73.78 36.39 74.25
CA SER A 558 -74.59 37.09 75.24
C SER A 558 -75.06 36.21 76.41
N CYS A 559 -74.98 34.88 76.30
CA CYS A 559 -75.45 33.95 77.34
C CYS A 559 -74.30 33.32 78.18
N ALA A 560 -73.09 33.89 78.17
CA ALA A 560 -71.90 33.30 78.80
C ALA A 560 -71.77 33.52 80.32
N GLY A 561 -72.56 34.41 80.94
CA GLY A 561 -72.43 34.75 82.38
C GLY A 561 -73.76 34.77 83.16
N GLY A 562 -73.77 34.13 84.33
CA GLY A 562 -74.79 34.31 85.37
C GLY A 562 -76.07 33.46 85.24
N ALA A 563 -76.81 33.33 86.35
CA ALA A 563 -77.93 32.41 86.60
C ALA A 563 -79.16 32.51 85.66
N ALA A 564 -79.16 33.40 84.67
CA ALA A 564 -80.17 33.51 83.61
C ALA A 564 -79.84 32.66 82.36
N ARG A 565 -78.86 31.76 82.45
CA ARG A 565 -78.41 30.91 81.34
C ARG A 565 -79.49 29.97 80.81
N ALA A 566 -80.42 29.54 81.66
CA ALA A 566 -81.49 28.59 81.31
C ALA A 566 -82.56 29.19 80.38
N GLU A 567 -82.92 30.46 80.55
CA GLU A 567 -83.93 31.16 79.72
C GLU A 567 -83.34 31.69 78.41
N CYS A 568 -82.06 32.11 78.41
CA CYS A 568 -81.34 32.61 77.23
C CYS A 568 -81.11 31.54 76.14
N LEU A 569 -81.09 30.26 76.53
CA LEU A 569 -80.91 29.10 75.65
C LEU A 569 -82.21 28.60 74.99
N ALA A 570 -83.39 29.08 75.42
CA ALA A 570 -84.68 28.53 75.02
C ALA A 570 -85.11 28.88 73.57
N GLY A 571 -84.45 29.85 72.94
CA GLY A 571 -84.88 30.42 71.64
C GLY A 571 -84.10 29.96 70.41
N ALA A 572 -82.85 29.52 70.54
CA ALA A 572 -82.01 29.16 69.39
C ALA A 572 -81.77 27.65 69.33
N ASP A 573 -82.50 26.99 68.43
CA ASP A 573 -82.18 25.67 67.89
C ASP A 573 -81.81 24.57 68.92
N GLU A 574 -82.54 24.50 70.05
CA GLU A 574 -82.25 23.54 71.14
C GLU A 574 -82.21 22.07 70.70
N ARG A 575 -82.76 21.74 69.52
CA ARG A 575 -82.71 20.40 68.92
C ARG A 575 -81.30 20.08 68.39
N ARG A 576 -80.60 21.06 67.83
CA ARG A 576 -79.23 20.91 67.27
C ARG A 576 -78.13 20.81 68.32
N ALA A 577 -78.43 21.14 69.58
CA ALA A 577 -77.59 20.86 70.74
C ALA A 577 -77.71 19.40 71.23
N ARG A 578 -78.71 18.65 70.75
CA ARG A 578 -79.01 17.27 71.13
C ARG A 578 -78.99 16.38 69.88
N SER A 579 -77.87 16.38 69.18
CA SER A 579 -77.73 15.64 67.93
C SER A 579 -76.49 14.76 67.88
N VAL A 580 -76.54 13.78 66.99
CA VAL A 580 -75.33 13.12 66.46
C VAL A 580 -75.15 13.60 65.03
N ILE A 581 -73.93 14.03 64.71
CA ILE A 581 -73.49 14.39 63.36
C ILE A 581 -72.48 13.36 62.87
N PHE A 582 -72.28 13.32 61.56
CA PHE A 582 -71.33 12.42 60.91
C PHE A 582 -70.19 13.24 60.30
N LEU A 583 -68.95 12.83 60.53
CA LEU A 583 -67.79 13.32 59.80
C LEU A 583 -67.19 12.16 59.00
N VAL A 584 -66.78 12.40 57.76
CA VAL A 584 -66.24 11.35 56.91
C VAL A 584 -64.80 11.66 56.53
N ASP A 585 -63.91 10.75 56.89
CA ASP A 585 -62.52 10.78 56.47
C ASP A 585 -62.33 9.77 55.31
N LEU A 586 -61.94 10.27 54.13
CA LEU A 586 -61.69 9.45 52.94
C LEU A 586 -60.17 9.25 52.75
N HIS A 587 -59.73 8.00 52.78
CA HIS A 587 -58.33 7.62 52.59
C HIS A 587 -58.14 6.87 51.28
N ALA A 588 -57.04 7.14 50.54
CA ALA A 588 -56.69 6.33 49.38
C ALA A 588 -56.19 4.96 49.84
N GLU A 589 -56.63 3.88 49.19
CA GLU A 589 -56.09 2.55 49.46
C GLU A 589 -54.61 2.51 49.01
N SER A 590 -53.70 2.25 49.97
CA SER A 590 -52.30 1.99 49.66
C SER A 590 -52.20 0.64 48.94
N LYS A 591 -52.11 0.67 47.62
CA LYS A 591 -51.69 -0.51 46.83
C LYS A 591 -50.17 -0.61 46.90
N ASP A 592 -49.65 -1.25 47.93
CA ASP A 592 -48.27 -1.75 47.96
C ASP A 592 -48.07 -2.86 46.91
#